data_AF-A0A9W7XWK7-F1
#
_entry.id   AF-A0A9W7XWK7-F1
#
_cell.length_a   1.000
_cell.length_b   1.000
_cell.length_c   1.000
_cell.angle_alpha   90.00
_cell.angle_beta   90.00
_cell.angle_gamma   90.00
#
_symmetry.space_group_name_H-M   'P 1'
#
loop_
_entity.id
_entity.type
_entity.pdbx_description
1 polymer ?
#
loop_
_entity_poly.entity_id
_entity_poly.type
_entity_poly.pdbx_seq_one_letter_code
_entity_poly.pdbx_strand_id
1 'polypeptide(L)'
;MRLIIREDPKAVAYYTANYVRQRINEFKPTRKRPFVLGLPTGSTPVEVYWHLVDFFKRGEVSFRNVITFSMDEYVGLPRSHPESYCSFMYRHLYDHIDLRPENIHMLDGNADDLAAECQRYEDKIKEVGGIELFLGGIGPDGHIAFNEPGSSLESVTRVKTLAYETVLANARFFGGDVNKVPKLALTVGVGTVRAAREVLLIITGAHKAVALAKCIEEGVNHMWTVSVIQLHPSAMVVCDEDATLELHVKTVRYFKSIEQVQEQLIGRQNISLKGSISRLSGYDPGQTYRVAVQQSTGDVASELDTGEESDDDNVYDDDEYPEEEEEEEEEGDVQKMAVSSSADMLASSPSEINGASLNGSLAPAATAGNPF
;
A
#
# COMPACT_ATOMS: atom_id res chain seq x y z
N MET A 1 -8.57 7.97 2.27
CA MET A 1 -7.47 7.56 1.37
C MET A 1 -7.38 8.54 0.20
N ARG A 2 -6.19 8.76 -0.36
CA ARG A 2 -5.97 9.49 -1.60
C ARG A 2 -5.49 8.53 -2.69
N LEU A 3 -5.98 8.66 -3.90
CA LEU A 3 -5.48 7.95 -5.08
C LEU A 3 -5.03 9.02 -6.09
N ILE A 4 -3.75 8.98 -6.42
CA ILE A 4 -3.10 9.94 -7.32
C ILE A 4 -2.72 9.19 -8.60
N ILE A 5 -3.33 9.56 -9.71
CA ILE A 5 -3.15 8.88 -11.00
C ILE A 5 -2.25 9.75 -11.87
N ARG A 6 -1.19 9.16 -12.43
CA ARG A 6 -0.25 9.81 -13.35
C ARG A 6 -0.17 9.05 -14.67
N GLU A 7 0.36 9.71 -15.69
CA GLU A 7 0.34 9.20 -17.05
C GLU A 7 1.17 7.92 -17.19
N ASP A 8 2.33 7.86 -16.52
CA ASP A 8 3.29 6.79 -16.68
C ASP A 8 4.12 6.53 -15.39
N PRO A 9 4.91 5.43 -15.34
CA PRO A 9 5.75 5.12 -14.18
C PRO A 9 6.76 6.20 -13.79
N LYS A 10 7.25 7.01 -14.76
CA LYS A 10 8.21 8.08 -14.47
C LYS A 10 7.52 9.25 -13.76
N ALA A 11 6.32 9.61 -14.20
CA ALA A 11 5.49 10.62 -13.56
C ALA A 11 5.09 10.21 -12.12
N VAL A 12 4.78 8.92 -11.91
CA VAL A 12 4.59 8.34 -10.56
C VAL A 12 5.84 8.49 -9.70
N ALA A 13 7.00 8.12 -10.24
CA ALA A 13 8.26 8.19 -9.52
C ALA A 13 8.62 9.62 -9.12
N TYR A 14 8.50 10.57 -10.07
CA TYR A 14 8.76 11.98 -9.83
C TYR A 14 7.81 12.58 -8.79
N TYR A 15 6.50 12.32 -8.92
CA TYR A 15 5.51 12.81 -7.95
C TYR A 15 5.82 12.29 -6.55
N THR A 16 6.12 11.00 -6.43
CA THR A 16 6.43 10.34 -5.15
C THR A 16 7.70 10.92 -4.52
N ALA A 17 8.78 11.03 -5.29
CA ALA A 17 10.03 11.62 -4.79
C ALA A 17 9.84 13.07 -4.35
N ASN A 18 9.09 13.85 -5.14
CA ASN A 18 8.75 15.23 -4.80
C ASN A 18 7.92 15.30 -3.50
N TYR A 19 6.97 14.38 -3.31
CA TYR A 19 6.18 14.30 -2.10
C TYR A 19 7.04 14.02 -0.87
N VAL A 20 7.92 13.02 -0.94
CA VAL A 20 8.86 12.69 0.14
C VAL A 20 9.76 13.89 0.45
N ARG A 21 10.32 14.55 -0.56
CA ARG A 21 11.10 15.79 -0.44
C ARG A 21 10.34 16.87 0.33
N GLN A 22 9.10 17.14 -0.07
CA GLN A 22 8.26 18.16 0.57
C GLN A 22 7.91 17.79 2.01
N ARG A 23 7.59 16.52 2.29
CA ARG A 23 7.30 16.03 3.65
C ARG A 23 8.48 16.20 4.59
N ILE A 24 9.70 15.86 4.15
CA ILE A 24 10.93 16.07 4.92
C ILE A 24 11.12 17.57 5.19
N ASN A 25 11.00 18.42 4.17
CA ASN A 25 11.23 19.86 4.31
C ASN A 25 10.19 20.55 5.20
N GLU A 26 8.91 20.19 5.10
CA GLU A 26 7.85 20.72 5.96
C GLU A 26 8.00 20.27 7.42
N PHE A 27 8.44 19.03 7.63
CA PHE A 27 8.71 18.52 8.97
C PHE A 27 9.92 19.20 9.63
N LYS A 28 10.85 19.77 8.86
CA LYS A 28 12.05 20.47 9.34
C LYS A 28 12.82 19.62 10.38
N PRO A 29 13.34 18.43 9.98
CA PRO A 29 13.94 17.51 10.93
C PRO A 29 15.19 18.07 11.58
N THR A 30 15.34 17.79 12.86
CA THR A 30 16.53 18.12 13.66
C THR A 30 17.07 16.86 14.31
N ARG A 31 18.27 16.90 14.88
CA ARG A 31 18.83 15.74 15.60
C ARG A 31 17.93 15.23 16.74
N LYS A 32 17.16 16.11 17.40
CA LYS A 32 16.24 15.76 18.49
C LYS A 32 14.84 15.35 18.00
N ARG A 33 14.51 15.70 16.75
CA ARG A 33 13.22 15.40 16.11
C ARG A 33 13.51 14.97 14.66
N PRO A 34 14.05 13.76 14.46
CA PRO A 34 14.36 13.26 13.14
C PRO A 34 13.08 12.95 12.35
N PHE A 35 13.18 12.97 11.02
CA PHE A 35 12.11 12.45 10.17
C PHE A 35 12.34 10.95 9.97
N VAL A 36 11.39 10.12 10.40
CA VAL A 36 11.51 8.66 10.34
C VAL A 36 10.81 8.14 9.09
N LEU A 37 11.55 7.49 8.19
CA LEU A 37 11.11 7.08 6.86
C LEU A 37 11.21 5.57 6.68
N GLY A 38 10.09 4.90 6.43
CA GLY A 38 10.05 3.50 5.98
C GLY A 38 10.29 3.42 4.48
N LEU A 39 11.14 2.49 4.01
CA LEU A 39 11.59 2.41 2.61
C LEU A 39 11.47 1.00 2.02
N PRO A 40 10.95 0.85 0.79
CA PRO A 40 10.84 -0.43 0.12
C PRO A 40 12.04 -0.74 -0.79
N THR A 41 12.15 -1.99 -1.24
CA THR A 41 13.07 -2.37 -2.32
C THR A 41 12.27 -2.75 -3.58
N GLY A 42 12.95 -3.33 -4.59
CA GLY A 42 12.35 -3.75 -5.85
C GLY A 42 12.49 -2.70 -6.95
N SER A 43 11.99 -3.04 -8.15
CA SER A 43 12.19 -2.20 -9.34
C SER A 43 11.40 -0.89 -9.30
N THR A 44 10.18 -0.89 -8.75
CA THR A 44 9.30 0.28 -8.72
C THR A 44 9.90 1.51 -7.99
N PRO A 45 10.53 1.39 -6.81
CA PRO A 45 11.10 2.56 -6.12
C PRO A 45 12.45 3.06 -6.68
N VAL A 46 13.10 2.37 -7.62
CA VAL A 46 14.45 2.77 -8.10
C VAL A 46 14.47 4.20 -8.64
N GLU A 47 13.53 4.55 -9.52
CA GLU A 47 13.44 5.89 -10.10
C GLU A 47 13.06 6.95 -9.04
N VAL A 48 12.28 6.57 -8.01
CA VAL A 48 12.00 7.44 -6.86
C VAL A 48 13.30 7.80 -6.15
N TYR A 49 14.17 6.81 -5.91
CA TYR A 49 15.46 7.03 -5.26
C TYR A 49 16.38 7.92 -6.08
N TRP A 50 16.44 7.75 -7.40
CA TRP A 50 17.25 8.61 -8.25
C TRP A 50 16.77 10.06 -8.25
N HIS A 51 15.46 10.29 -8.28
CA HIS A 51 14.93 11.65 -8.11
C HIS A 51 15.25 12.24 -6.73
N LEU A 52 15.20 11.47 -5.64
CA LEU A 52 15.61 11.92 -4.32
C LEU A 52 17.10 12.30 -4.26
N VAL A 53 17.95 11.51 -4.91
CA VAL A 53 19.39 11.81 -5.09
C VAL A 53 19.58 13.11 -5.87
N ASP A 54 18.83 13.32 -6.95
CA ASP A 54 18.90 14.55 -7.74
C ASP A 54 18.41 15.77 -6.97
N PHE A 55 17.36 15.64 -6.15
CA PHE A 55 16.91 16.71 -5.26
C PHE A 55 17.97 17.04 -4.21
N PHE A 56 18.64 16.04 -3.63
CA PHE A 56 19.75 16.25 -2.71
C PHE A 56 20.92 16.96 -3.37
N LYS A 57 21.36 16.49 -4.55
CA LYS A 57 22.48 17.10 -5.30
C LYS A 57 22.21 18.56 -5.69
N ARG A 58 20.93 18.93 -5.86
CA ARG A 58 20.49 20.32 -6.10
C ARG A 58 20.32 21.15 -4.82
N GLY A 59 20.54 20.58 -3.64
CA GLY A 59 20.36 21.24 -2.35
C GLY A 59 18.90 21.46 -1.95
N GLU A 60 17.97 20.75 -2.57
CA GLU A 60 16.53 20.92 -2.33
C GLU A 60 16.01 20.10 -1.13
N VAL A 61 16.80 19.14 -0.63
CA VAL A 61 16.51 18.33 0.57
C VAL A 61 17.82 17.82 1.19
N SER A 62 17.81 17.58 2.50
CA SER A 62 18.90 16.93 3.24
C SER A 62 18.34 15.76 4.06
N PHE A 63 19.09 14.68 4.09
CA PHE A 63 18.82 13.44 4.81
C PHE A 63 19.61 13.31 6.11
N ARG A 64 20.40 14.33 6.48
CA ARG A 64 21.26 14.31 7.67
C ARG A 64 20.51 14.03 8.98
N ASN A 65 19.26 14.47 9.08
CA ASN A 65 18.37 14.25 10.23
C ASN A 65 17.19 13.31 9.88
N VAL A 66 17.34 12.48 8.85
CA VAL A 66 16.39 11.40 8.52
C VAL A 66 16.89 10.10 9.18
N ILE A 67 15.96 9.28 9.66
CA ILE A 67 16.22 7.89 10.10
C ILE A 67 15.44 6.97 9.17
N THR A 68 16.06 5.94 8.63
CA THR A 68 15.41 5.02 7.69
C THR A 68 15.21 3.63 8.28
N PHE A 69 14.10 2.99 7.91
CA PHE A 69 13.82 1.59 8.19
C PHE A 69 13.45 0.89 6.88
N SER A 70 14.22 -0.09 6.45
CA SER A 70 13.85 -0.96 5.33
C SER A 70 12.75 -1.95 5.73
N MET A 71 11.93 -2.37 4.77
CA MET A 71 10.81 -3.29 5.03
C MET A 71 11.27 -4.70 5.38
N ASP A 72 12.32 -5.19 4.74
CA ASP A 72 12.66 -6.60 4.70
C ASP A 72 14.13 -6.84 4.37
N GLU A 73 14.60 -8.07 4.60
CA GLU A 73 15.88 -8.60 4.14
C GLU A 73 15.81 -10.13 4.04
N TYR A 74 16.53 -10.72 3.10
CA TYR A 74 16.61 -12.18 2.97
C TYR A 74 17.39 -12.82 4.12
N VAL A 75 16.90 -13.96 4.62
CA VAL A 75 17.61 -14.74 5.63
C VAL A 75 18.71 -15.57 5.00
N GLY A 76 19.89 -15.55 5.60
CA GLY A 76 21.06 -16.35 5.18
C GLY A 76 21.77 -15.84 3.92
N LEU A 77 21.35 -14.70 3.36
CA LEU A 77 22.04 -14.08 2.25
C LEU A 77 23.10 -13.10 2.78
N PRO A 78 24.38 -13.20 2.36
CA PRO A 78 25.41 -12.29 2.84
C PRO A 78 25.04 -10.84 2.58
N ARG A 79 25.28 -9.97 3.56
CA ARG A 79 24.97 -8.53 3.46
C ARG A 79 25.65 -7.82 2.29
N SER A 80 26.80 -8.32 1.84
CA SER A 80 27.53 -7.82 0.67
C SER A 80 27.10 -8.46 -0.66
N HIS A 81 26.19 -9.44 -0.62
CA HIS A 81 25.70 -10.08 -1.83
C HIS A 81 25.01 -9.04 -2.74
N PRO A 82 25.24 -9.06 -4.07
CA PRO A 82 24.67 -8.04 -4.98
C PRO A 82 23.15 -7.93 -4.94
N GLU A 83 22.47 -9.03 -4.64
CA GLU A 83 21.01 -9.13 -4.55
C GLU A 83 20.46 -9.04 -3.11
N SER A 84 21.31 -8.77 -2.11
CA SER A 84 20.80 -8.41 -0.77
C SER A 84 20.12 -7.06 -0.81
N TYR A 85 19.12 -6.86 0.04
CA TYR A 85 18.43 -5.58 0.13
C TYR A 85 19.32 -4.50 0.73
N CYS A 86 20.30 -4.88 1.56
CA CYS A 86 21.41 -4.01 1.91
C CYS A 86 22.14 -3.47 0.67
N SER A 87 22.69 -4.34 -0.18
CA SER A 87 23.41 -3.90 -1.39
C SER A 87 22.53 -3.06 -2.32
N PHE A 88 21.24 -3.41 -2.44
CA PHE A 88 20.27 -2.64 -3.20
C PHE A 88 20.14 -1.21 -2.68
N MET A 89 19.91 -1.03 -1.37
CA MET A 89 19.68 0.30 -0.79
C MET A 89 20.93 1.19 -0.86
N TYR A 90 22.13 0.63 -0.65
CA TYR A 90 23.37 1.37 -0.82
C TYR A 90 23.59 1.80 -2.27
N ARG A 91 23.41 0.88 -3.23
CA ARG A 91 23.56 1.14 -4.66
C ARG A 91 22.63 2.25 -5.16
N HIS A 92 21.37 2.24 -4.75
CA HIS A 92 20.34 3.12 -5.32
C HIS A 92 20.11 4.40 -4.54
N LEU A 93 20.46 4.45 -3.24
CA LEU A 93 20.16 5.60 -2.41
C LEU A 93 21.30 6.00 -1.46
N TYR A 94 21.70 5.12 -0.54
CA TYR A 94 22.46 5.55 0.65
C TYR A 94 23.86 6.08 0.33
N ASP A 95 24.54 5.59 -0.71
CA ASP A 95 25.86 6.09 -1.11
C ASP A 95 25.83 7.48 -1.80
N HIS A 96 24.63 8.00 -2.10
CA HIS A 96 24.45 9.18 -2.95
C HIS A 96 23.83 10.37 -2.22
N ILE A 97 23.55 10.26 -0.91
CA ILE A 97 22.91 11.27 -0.07
C ILE A 97 23.67 11.50 1.24
N ASP A 98 23.36 12.57 1.99
CA ASP A 98 23.99 12.89 3.27
C ASP A 98 23.35 12.17 4.49
N LEU A 99 22.78 10.98 4.29
CA LEU A 99 22.21 10.16 5.35
C LEU A 99 23.34 9.58 6.22
N ARG A 100 23.19 9.69 7.54
CA ARG A 100 24.22 9.22 8.48
C ARG A 100 24.13 7.70 8.66
N PRO A 101 25.25 6.94 8.65
CA PRO A 101 25.21 5.48 8.78
C PRO A 101 24.49 4.98 10.02
N GLU A 102 24.61 5.67 11.16
CA GLU A 102 23.92 5.31 12.41
C GLU A 102 22.38 5.47 12.36
N ASN A 103 21.88 6.18 11.35
CA ASN A 103 20.47 6.41 11.11
C ASN A 103 19.86 5.43 10.08
N ILE A 104 20.65 4.49 9.57
CA ILE A 104 20.20 3.45 8.64
C ILE A 104 19.85 2.19 9.43
N HIS A 105 18.58 1.78 9.39
CA HIS A 105 18.12 0.54 9.99
C HIS A 105 17.62 -0.42 8.91
N MET A 106 18.18 -1.62 8.92
CA MET A 106 17.77 -2.76 8.08
C MET A 106 17.75 -3.99 8.98
N LEU A 107 16.91 -4.97 8.62
CA LEU A 107 16.84 -6.25 9.32
C LEU A 107 18.10 -7.07 9.03
N ASP A 108 18.68 -7.68 10.05
CA ASP A 108 19.81 -8.59 9.89
C ASP A 108 19.35 -10.03 9.63
N GLY A 109 19.21 -10.39 8.35
CA GLY A 109 18.87 -11.73 7.93
C GLY A 109 19.91 -12.81 8.27
N ASN A 110 21.08 -12.44 8.81
CA ASN A 110 22.13 -13.38 9.24
C ASN A 110 22.32 -13.38 10.77
N ALA A 111 21.42 -12.76 11.53
CA ALA A 111 21.47 -12.80 12.98
C ALA A 111 21.32 -14.23 13.54
N ASP A 112 22.01 -14.54 14.64
CA ASP A 112 21.96 -15.86 15.29
C ASP A 112 20.55 -16.17 15.81
N ASP A 113 19.85 -15.16 16.34
CA ASP A 113 18.46 -15.24 16.78
C ASP A 113 17.60 -14.26 15.98
N LEU A 114 16.94 -14.79 14.96
CA LEU A 114 16.07 -14.04 14.07
C LEU A 114 14.84 -13.44 14.78
N ALA A 115 14.32 -14.10 15.82
CA ALA A 115 13.17 -13.60 16.57
C ALA A 115 13.58 -12.41 17.44
N ALA A 116 14.74 -12.49 18.08
CA ALA A 116 15.32 -11.37 18.82
C ALA A 116 15.64 -10.19 17.89
N GLU A 117 16.13 -10.44 16.66
CA GLU A 117 16.36 -9.39 15.67
C GLU A 117 15.06 -8.68 15.27
N CYS A 118 13.97 -9.42 15.00
CA CYS A 118 12.67 -8.83 14.73
C CYS A 118 12.16 -7.96 15.90
N GLN A 119 12.31 -8.43 17.13
CA GLN A 119 11.91 -7.67 18.32
C GLN A 119 12.76 -6.40 18.50
N ARG A 120 14.08 -6.50 18.33
CA ARG A 120 14.99 -5.35 18.35
C ARG A 120 14.58 -4.29 17.32
N TYR A 121 14.16 -4.73 16.14
CA TYR A 121 13.73 -3.83 15.06
C TYR A 121 12.46 -3.05 15.45
N GLU A 122 11.44 -3.73 15.98
CA GLU A 122 10.22 -3.09 16.50
C GLU A 122 10.50 -2.12 17.65
N ASP A 123 11.35 -2.53 18.59
CA ASP A 123 11.73 -1.69 19.72
C ASP A 123 12.49 -0.45 19.24
N LYS A 124 13.32 -0.58 18.20
CA LYS A 124 14.01 0.57 17.62
C LYS A 124 13.04 1.55 16.94
N ILE A 125 12.03 1.05 16.23
CA ILE A 125 10.97 1.89 15.65
C ILE A 125 10.24 2.67 16.76
N LYS A 126 9.91 2.01 17.87
CA LYS A 126 9.26 2.65 19.02
C LYS A 126 10.16 3.68 19.70
N GLU A 127 11.44 3.35 19.90
CA GLU A 127 12.44 4.22 20.54
C GLU A 127 12.56 5.57 19.82
N VAL A 128 12.51 5.57 18.49
CA VAL A 128 12.59 6.80 17.68
C VAL A 128 11.24 7.53 17.51
N GLY A 129 10.17 7.04 18.13
CA GLY A 129 8.85 7.69 18.14
C GLY A 129 7.90 7.27 17.01
N GLY A 130 8.18 6.14 16.36
CA GLY A 130 7.39 5.60 15.24
C GLY A 130 7.78 6.18 13.88
N ILE A 131 7.22 5.60 12.82
CA ILE A 131 7.49 5.98 11.43
C ILE A 131 6.61 7.19 11.04
N GLU A 132 7.19 8.27 10.52
CA GLU A 132 6.45 9.45 10.07
C GLU A 132 5.83 9.23 8.69
N LEU A 133 6.57 8.61 7.77
CA LEU A 133 6.10 8.24 6.45
C LEU A 133 6.64 6.86 6.10
N PHE A 134 5.75 5.95 5.73
CA PHE A 134 6.11 4.63 5.22
C PHE A 134 5.87 4.60 3.71
N LEU A 135 6.95 4.56 2.92
CA LEU A 135 6.89 4.30 1.49
C LEU A 135 6.84 2.80 1.26
N GLY A 136 5.89 2.33 0.47
CA GLY A 136 5.71 0.91 0.15
C GLY A 136 5.39 0.68 -1.32
N GLY A 137 5.55 -0.55 -1.77
CA GLY A 137 5.01 -1.04 -3.04
C GLY A 137 3.99 -2.15 -2.80
N ILE A 138 3.39 -2.64 -3.89
CA ILE A 138 2.46 -3.78 -3.87
C ILE A 138 2.98 -4.93 -4.74
N GLY A 139 2.81 -6.17 -4.30
CA GLY A 139 2.96 -7.36 -5.12
C GLY A 139 1.80 -7.54 -6.13
N PRO A 140 1.95 -8.37 -7.17
CA PRO A 140 0.82 -8.69 -8.07
C PRO A 140 -0.33 -9.45 -7.36
N ASP A 141 -0.04 -10.04 -6.21
CA ASP A 141 -0.95 -10.73 -5.27
C ASP A 141 -1.46 -9.80 -4.13
N GLY A 142 -1.15 -8.51 -4.18
CA GLY A 142 -1.54 -7.55 -3.14
C GLY A 142 -0.69 -7.53 -1.88
N HIS A 143 0.47 -8.21 -1.84
CA HIS A 143 1.33 -8.17 -0.66
C HIS A 143 2.00 -6.80 -0.46
N ILE A 144 2.26 -6.47 0.81
CA ILE A 144 3.19 -5.40 1.22
C ILE A 144 4.40 -6.00 1.92
N ALA A 145 5.62 -5.60 1.54
CA ALA A 145 6.84 -6.29 1.97
C ALA A 145 6.73 -7.80 1.67
N PHE A 146 7.21 -8.69 2.54
CA PHE A 146 6.91 -10.13 2.44
C PHE A 146 5.64 -10.54 3.19
N ASN A 147 4.66 -9.65 3.41
CA ASN A 147 3.36 -10.02 3.97
C ASN A 147 2.46 -10.63 2.90
N GLU A 148 2.80 -11.85 2.51
CA GLU A 148 2.10 -12.66 1.51
C GLU A 148 0.64 -12.98 1.90
N PRO A 149 -0.20 -13.37 0.92
CA PRO A 149 -1.59 -13.75 1.16
C PRO A 149 -1.77 -14.71 2.34
N GLY A 150 -2.72 -14.39 3.22
CA GLY A 150 -2.98 -15.11 4.46
C GLY A 150 -2.20 -14.58 5.68
N SER A 151 -1.31 -13.59 5.51
CA SER A 151 -0.65 -12.92 6.62
C SER A 151 -1.64 -12.14 7.49
N SER A 152 -1.51 -12.24 8.82
CA SER A 152 -2.34 -11.45 9.74
C SER A 152 -2.22 -9.94 9.45
N LEU A 153 -3.36 -9.25 9.40
CA LEU A 153 -3.41 -7.80 9.19
C LEU A 153 -2.90 -6.99 10.40
N GLU A 154 -2.77 -7.64 11.56
CA GLU A 154 -2.17 -7.08 12.77
C GLU A 154 -0.77 -7.68 13.04
N SER A 155 -0.16 -8.32 12.03
CA SER A 155 1.17 -8.89 12.17
C SER A 155 2.22 -7.83 12.48
N VAL A 156 3.21 -8.22 13.27
CA VAL A 156 4.43 -7.44 13.55
C VAL A 156 5.62 -8.02 12.76
N THR A 157 6.78 -7.38 12.89
CA THR A 157 8.04 -7.83 12.29
C THR A 157 8.33 -9.28 12.66
N ARG A 158 8.62 -10.12 11.66
CA ARG A 158 8.78 -11.58 11.85
C ARG A 158 9.59 -12.23 10.73
N VAL A 159 9.99 -13.48 10.99
CA VAL A 159 10.46 -14.40 9.94
C VAL A 159 9.27 -14.81 9.08
N LYS A 160 9.46 -14.81 7.76
CA LYS A 160 8.46 -15.28 6.81
C LYS A 160 9.08 -16.23 5.80
N THR A 161 8.42 -17.36 5.57
CA THR A 161 8.71 -18.25 4.45
C THR A 161 8.11 -17.66 3.19
N LEU A 162 8.92 -17.59 2.13
CA LEU A 162 8.48 -17.07 0.84
C LEU A 162 7.58 -18.08 0.13
N ALA A 163 6.47 -17.62 -0.41
CA ALA A 163 5.60 -18.36 -1.30
C ALA A 163 6.34 -18.73 -2.58
N TYR A 164 5.87 -19.80 -3.20
CA TYR A 164 6.43 -20.29 -4.45
C TYR A 164 6.41 -19.22 -5.56
N GLU A 165 5.35 -18.42 -5.64
CA GLU A 165 5.24 -17.32 -6.61
C GLU A 165 6.29 -16.23 -6.37
N THR A 166 6.54 -15.86 -5.12
CA THR A 166 7.62 -14.92 -4.73
C THR A 166 8.98 -15.46 -5.14
N VAL A 167 9.24 -16.75 -4.89
CA VAL A 167 10.48 -17.42 -5.30
C VAL A 167 10.65 -17.40 -6.81
N LEU A 168 9.59 -17.71 -7.56
CA LEU A 168 9.61 -17.70 -9.03
C LEU A 168 9.85 -16.29 -9.59
N ALA A 169 9.17 -15.28 -9.06
CA ALA A 169 9.32 -13.89 -9.48
C ALA A 169 10.72 -13.35 -9.21
N ASN A 170 11.35 -13.76 -8.10
CA ASN A 170 12.67 -13.31 -7.70
C ASN A 170 13.81 -14.12 -8.33
N ALA A 171 13.55 -15.32 -8.87
CA ALA A 171 14.56 -16.16 -9.51
C ALA A 171 15.35 -15.42 -10.63
N ARG A 172 14.72 -14.45 -11.32
CA ARG A 172 15.39 -13.60 -12.31
C ARG A 172 16.62 -12.86 -11.78
N PHE A 173 16.66 -12.54 -10.48
CA PHE A 173 17.80 -11.90 -9.81
C PHE A 173 18.88 -12.92 -9.41
N PHE A 174 18.53 -14.20 -9.28
CA PHE A 174 19.43 -15.29 -8.89
C PHE A 174 19.83 -16.17 -10.09
N GLY A 175 20.00 -15.55 -11.26
CA GLY A 175 20.41 -16.22 -12.50
C GLY A 175 19.36 -17.17 -13.09
N GLY A 176 18.08 -16.96 -12.76
CA GLY A 176 16.96 -17.80 -13.21
C GLY A 176 16.78 -19.09 -12.43
N ASP A 177 17.55 -19.33 -11.36
CA ASP A 177 17.50 -20.57 -10.59
C ASP A 177 16.74 -20.37 -9.27
N VAL A 178 15.54 -20.97 -9.19
CA VAL A 178 14.68 -20.94 -8.00
C VAL A 178 15.34 -21.51 -6.74
N ASN A 179 16.32 -22.41 -6.89
CA ASN A 179 17.00 -23.02 -5.75
C ASN A 179 18.02 -22.09 -5.10
N LYS A 180 18.44 -21.03 -5.81
CA LYS A 180 19.37 -20.01 -5.30
C LYS A 180 18.65 -18.87 -4.58
N VAL A 181 17.33 -18.79 -4.71
CA VAL A 181 16.53 -17.79 -4.01
C VAL A 181 16.43 -18.18 -2.53
N PRO A 182 16.75 -17.28 -1.59
CA PRO A 182 16.52 -17.53 -0.18
C PRO A 182 15.06 -17.87 0.10
N LYS A 183 14.81 -18.88 0.93
CA LYS A 183 13.45 -19.38 1.20
C LYS A 183 12.76 -18.65 2.36
N LEU A 184 13.53 -17.91 3.13
CA LEU A 184 13.09 -17.16 4.30
C LEU A 184 13.51 -15.70 4.16
N ALA A 185 12.72 -14.80 4.71
CA ALA A 185 13.04 -13.39 4.85
C ALA A 185 12.62 -12.90 6.24
N LEU A 186 13.29 -11.87 6.72
CA LEU A 186 12.76 -11.01 7.78
C LEU A 186 11.94 -9.92 7.12
N THR A 187 10.77 -9.62 7.66
CA THR A 187 9.89 -8.57 7.14
C THR A 187 9.19 -7.85 8.26
N VAL A 188 9.00 -6.54 8.11
CA VAL A 188 8.03 -5.78 8.91
C VAL A 188 6.64 -6.39 8.71
N GLY A 189 5.81 -6.28 9.74
CA GLY A 189 4.43 -6.76 9.69
C GLY A 189 3.47 -5.76 9.08
N VAL A 190 2.26 -6.23 8.74
CA VAL A 190 1.18 -5.37 8.24
C VAL A 190 0.80 -4.32 9.29
N GLY A 191 0.72 -4.72 10.57
CA GLY A 191 0.49 -3.83 11.69
C GLY A 191 1.63 -2.83 11.90
N THR A 192 2.88 -3.25 11.66
CA THR A 192 4.06 -2.36 11.71
C THR A 192 3.96 -1.24 10.68
N VAL A 193 3.58 -1.55 9.44
CA VAL A 193 3.37 -0.53 8.40
C VAL A 193 2.18 0.36 8.73
N ARG A 194 1.05 -0.24 9.17
CA ARG A 194 -0.17 0.48 9.55
C ARG A 194 0.06 1.43 10.73
N ALA A 195 1.03 1.16 11.60
CA ALA A 195 1.36 2.02 12.73
C ALA A 195 2.10 3.32 12.33
N ALA A 196 2.52 3.46 11.07
CA ALA A 196 3.09 4.71 10.57
C ALA A 196 2.07 5.86 10.66
N ARG A 197 2.55 7.10 10.75
CA ARG A 197 1.67 8.28 10.72
C ARG A 197 1.09 8.53 9.34
N GLU A 198 1.77 8.04 8.32
CA GLU A 198 1.41 8.18 6.91
C GLU A 198 1.94 6.99 6.12
N VAL A 199 1.12 6.46 5.21
CA VAL A 199 1.50 5.37 4.30
C VAL A 199 1.32 5.86 2.86
N LEU A 200 2.38 5.74 2.05
CA LEU A 200 2.38 6.06 0.63
C LEU A 200 2.76 4.81 -0.16
N LEU A 201 1.87 4.35 -1.02
CA LEU A 201 2.11 3.21 -1.90
C LEU A 201 2.34 3.63 -3.34
N ILE A 202 3.36 3.08 -3.98
CA ILE A 202 3.63 3.24 -5.42
C ILE A 202 3.24 1.97 -6.18
N ILE A 203 2.41 2.13 -7.21
CA ILE A 203 1.82 1.01 -7.96
C ILE A 203 1.86 1.34 -9.45
N THR A 204 2.69 0.62 -10.21
CA THR A 204 2.89 0.91 -11.64
C THR A 204 2.74 -0.33 -12.52
N GLY A 205 2.06 -0.17 -13.65
CA GLY A 205 1.93 -1.15 -14.72
C GLY A 205 0.74 -2.10 -14.60
N ALA A 206 0.27 -2.58 -15.75
CA ALA A 206 -0.93 -3.39 -15.89
C ALA A 206 -0.93 -4.68 -15.04
N HIS A 207 0.25 -5.28 -14.85
CA HIS A 207 0.45 -6.47 -14.03
C HIS A 207 0.13 -6.27 -12.53
N LYS A 208 -0.18 -5.04 -12.09
CA LYS A 208 -0.62 -4.71 -10.73
C LYS A 208 -2.08 -4.26 -10.65
N ALA A 209 -2.80 -4.18 -11.77
CA ALA A 209 -4.13 -3.61 -11.81
C ALA A 209 -5.15 -4.38 -10.97
N VAL A 210 -5.12 -5.71 -11.04
CA VAL A 210 -5.95 -6.59 -10.20
C VAL A 210 -5.68 -6.32 -8.71
N ALA A 211 -4.40 -6.28 -8.31
CA ALA A 211 -4.03 -6.04 -6.92
C ALA A 211 -4.51 -4.67 -6.43
N LEU A 212 -4.42 -3.62 -7.27
CA LEU A 212 -4.96 -2.30 -6.94
C LEU A 212 -6.46 -2.35 -6.71
N ALA A 213 -7.23 -2.92 -7.66
CA ALA A 213 -8.68 -3.04 -7.54
C ALA A 213 -9.11 -3.80 -6.28
N LYS A 214 -8.48 -4.94 -6.03
CA LYS A 214 -8.70 -5.75 -4.81
C LYS A 214 -8.43 -4.98 -3.53
N CYS A 215 -7.47 -4.07 -3.53
CA CYS A 215 -7.08 -3.34 -2.33
C CYS A 215 -7.90 -2.08 -2.06
N ILE A 216 -8.55 -1.48 -3.07
CA ILE A 216 -9.26 -0.19 -2.89
C ILE A 216 -10.76 -0.24 -3.20
N GLU A 217 -11.24 -1.21 -3.97
CA GLU A 217 -12.66 -1.36 -4.32
C GLU A 217 -13.34 -2.52 -3.59
N GLU A 218 -12.59 -3.57 -3.24
CA GLU A 218 -13.09 -4.68 -2.42
C GLU A 218 -12.88 -4.43 -0.91
N GLY A 219 -13.42 -5.33 -0.08
CA GLY A 219 -13.29 -5.24 1.37
C GLY A 219 -11.89 -5.59 1.89
N VAL A 220 -11.60 -5.17 3.12
CA VAL A 220 -10.38 -5.53 3.85
C VAL A 220 -10.26 -7.05 3.95
N ASN A 221 -9.15 -7.59 3.42
CA ASN A 221 -8.96 -9.03 3.28
C ASN A 221 -7.47 -9.40 3.41
N HIS A 222 -7.15 -10.36 4.29
CA HIS A 222 -5.77 -10.82 4.50
C HIS A 222 -5.15 -11.57 3.30
N MET A 223 -5.94 -11.91 2.28
CA MET A 223 -5.45 -12.40 1.00
C MET A 223 -4.88 -11.29 0.12
N TRP A 224 -5.25 -10.03 0.40
CA TRP A 224 -4.77 -8.83 -0.28
C TRP A 224 -4.29 -7.85 0.80
N THR A 225 -3.12 -8.12 1.40
CA THR A 225 -2.71 -7.48 2.66
C THR A 225 -2.63 -5.95 2.60
N VAL A 226 -2.38 -5.38 1.42
CA VAL A 226 -2.45 -3.92 1.18
C VAL A 226 -3.86 -3.35 1.42
N SER A 227 -4.94 -4.13 1.32
CA SER A 227 -6.31 -3.66 1.64
C SER A 227 -6.45 -3.06 3.04
N VAL A 228 -5.51 -3.35 3.97
CA VAL A 228 -5.43 -2.72 5.30
C VAL A 228 -5.37 -1.19 5.23
N ILE A 229 -4.89 -0.60 4.13
CA ILE A 229 -4.79 0.86 3.96
C ILE A 229 -6.16 1.55 4.06
N GLN A 230 -7.25 0.83 3.78
CA GLN A 230 -8.60 1.34 3.96
C GLN A 230 -8.90 1.73 5.42
N LEU A 231 -8.21 1.09 6.37
CA LEU A 231 -8.32 1.35 7.80
C LEU A 231 -7.28 2.36 8.32
N HIS A 232 -6.42 2.88 7.44
CA HIS A 232 -5.34 3.77 7.82
C HIS A 232 -5.78 5.25 7.67
N PRO A 233 -5.59 6.10 8.70
CA PRO A 233 -6.12 7.47 8.69
C PRO A 233 -5.47 8.38 7.64
N SER A 234 -4.25 8.06 7.21
CA SER A 234 -3.49 8.85 6.24
C SER A 234 -2.79 7.96 5.21
N ALA A 235 -3.58 7.25 4.40
CA ALA A 235 -3.09 6.45 3.28
C ALA A 235 -3.20 7.19 1.93
N MET A 236 -2.15 7.07 1.12
CA MET A 236 -2.08 7.55 -0.25
C MET A 236 -1.54 6.46 -1.17
N VAL A 237 -2.17 6.32 -2.33
CA VAL A 237 -1.68 5.50 -3.44
C VAL A 237 -1.31 6.44 -4.58
N VAL A 238 -0.13 6.25 -5.16
CA VAL A 238 0.31 6.92 -6.38
C VAL A 238 0.50 5.84 -7.45
N CYS A 239 -0.25 5.93 -8.54
CA CYS A 239 -0.24 4.92 -9.59
C CYS A 239 -0.24 5.51 -11.00
N ASP A 240 0.17 4.71 -11.97
CA ASP A 240 0.07 5.06 -13.39
C ASP A 240 -1.30 4.65 -13.96
N GLU A 241 -1.65 5.13 -15.15
CA GLU A 241 -2.91 4.76 -15.82
C GLU A 241 -3.02 3.24 -16.01
N ASP A 242 -1.94 2.56 -16.38
CA ASP A 242 -1.91 1.11 -16.59
C ASP A 242 -2.28 0.32 -15.32
N ALA A 243 -1.89 0.79 -14.13
CA ALA A 243 -2.31 0.16 -12.88
C ALA A 243 -3.81 0.32 -12.59
N THR A 244 -4.54 1.19 -13.30
CA THR A 244 -5.97 1.43 -13.08
C THR A 244 -6.90 0.59 -13.97
N LEU A 245 -6.36 -0.27 -14.83
CA LEU A 245 -7.14 -1.00 -15.85
C LEU A 245 -8.29 -1.86 -15.29
N GLU A 246 -8.18 -2.32 -14.04
CA GLU A 246 -9.18 -3.15 -13.37
C GLU A 246 -10.07 -2.34 -12.40
N LEU A 247 -9.89 -1.02 -12.32
CA LEU A 247 -10.74 -0.15 -11.51
C LEU A 247 -12.01 0.22 -12.26
N HIS A 248 -13.10 0.46 -11.52
CA HIS A 248 -14.29 1.04 -12.10
C HIS A 248 -14.01 2.46 -12.63
N VAL A 249 -14.56 2.78 -13.81
CA VAL A 249 -14.49 4.12 -14.41
C VAL A 249 -14.95 5.20 -13.44
N LYS A 250 -15.99 4.91 -12.64
CA LYS A 250 -16.50 5.82 -11.59
C LYS A 250 -15.43 6.14 -10.55
N THR A 251 -14.67 5.15 -10.09
CA THR A 251 -13.58 5.31 -9.11
C THR A 251 -12.47 6.20 -9.66
N VAL A 252 -12.01 5.92 -10.88
CA VAL A 252 -10.98 6.73 -11.55
C VAL A 252 -11.43 8.18 -11.71
N ARG A 253 -12.65 8.41 -12.21
CA ARG A 253 -13.22 9.75 -12.38
C ARG A 253 -13.36 10.50 -11.06
N TYR A 254 -13.79 9.82 -10.00
CA TYR A 254 -13.93 10.40 -8.66
C TYR A 254 -12.60 10.92 -8.12
N PHE A 255 -11.52 10.13 -8.20
CA PHE A 255 -10.23 10.57 -7.66
C PHE A 255 -9.54 11.63 -8.54
N LYS A 256 -9.65 11.53 -9.87
CA LYS A 256 -9.16 12.59 -10.77
C LYS A 256 -9.90 13.91 -10.54
N SER A 257 -11.21 13.88 -10.34
CA SER A 257 -11.99 15.11 -10.11
C SER A 257 -11.68 15.75 -8.75
N ILE A 258 -11.49 14.96 -7.69
CA ILE A 258 -11.10 15.48 -6.38
C ILE A 258 -9.75 16.19 -6.43
N GLU A 259 -8.76 15.61 -7.10
CA GLU A 259 -7.44 16.25 -7.23
C GLU A 259 -7.57 17.59 -7.97
N GLN A 260 -8.29 17.62 -9.10
CA GLN A 260 -8.54 18.85 -9.86
C GLN A 260 -9.28 19.91 -9.05
N VAL A 261 -10.35 19.53 -8.35
CA VAL A 261 -11.15 20.45 -7.52
C VAL A 261 -10.32 21.01 -6.38
N GLN A 262 -9.51 20.19 -5.70
CA GLN A 262 -8.62 20.66 -4.66
C GLN A 262 -7.59 21.66 -5.22
N GLU A 263 -7.00 21.36 -6.38
CA GLU A 263 -6.06 22.26 -7.06
C GLU A 263 -6.72 23.58 -7.49
N GLN A 264 -7.94 23.54 -8.00
CA GLN A 264 -8.67 24.73 -8.48
C GLN A 264 -9.21 25.61 -7.35
N LEU A 265 -9.82 25.03 -6.32
CA LEU A 265 -10.49 25.78 -5.25
C LEU A 265 -9.52 26.45 -4.28
N ILE A 266 -8.37 25.84 -4.05
CA ILE A 266 -7.47 26.23 -2.96
C ILE A 266 -6.12 26.69 -3.54
N GLY A 267 -5.76 26.29 -4.76
CA GLY A 267 -4.42 26.46 -5.32
C GLY A 267 -3.44 25.47 -4.70
N ARG A 268 -2.52 24.91 -5.51
CA ARG A 268 -1.51 23.92 -5.05
C ARG A 268 -0.77 24.35 -3.78
N GLN A 269 -0.51 25.66 -3.61
CA GLN A 269 0.16 26.20 -2.43
C GLN A 269 -0.62 26.11 -1.10
N ASN A 270 -1.93 25.84 -1.11
CA ASN A 270 -2.78 25.89 0.10
C ASN A 270 -3.41 24.53 0.47
N ILE A 271 -3.20 23.49 -0.33
CA ILE A 271 -3.52 22.10 0.05
C ILE A 271 -2.38 21.63 0.94
N SER A 272 -2.66 21.24 2.19
CA SER A 272 -1.61 20.56 2.97
C SER A 272 -1.21 19.26 2.26
N LEU A 273 0.04 18.84 2.37
CA LEU A 273 0.49 17.61 1.72
C LEU A 273 -0.38 16.40 2.06
N LYS A 274 -1.00 16.35 3.24
CA LYS A 274 -1.89 15.27 3.68
C LYS A 274 -3.32 15.37 3.12
N GLY A 275 -3.60 16.30 2.21
CA GLY A 275 -4.92 16.53 1.61
C GLY A 275 -5.92 17.24 2.53
N SER A 276 -5.50 17.67 3.73
CA SER A 276 -6.32 18.54 4.59
C SER A 276 -6.30 19.99 4.09
N ILE A 277 -7.45 20.67 4.19
CA ILE A 277 -7.59 22.08 3.81
C ILE A 277 -6.89 22.92 4.88
N SER A 278 -5.75 23.53 4.51
CA SER A 278 -4.90 24.22 5.50
C SER A 278 -5.34 25.67 5.77
N ARG A 279 -5.89 26.36 4.76
CA ARG A 279 -6.51 27.69 4.85
C ARG A 279 -7.54 27.87 3.73
N LEU A 280 -8.74 28.35 4.08
CA LEU A 280 -9.78 28.77 3.12
C LEU A 280 -9.59 30.23 2.64
N SER A 281 -8.44 30.86 2.92
CA SER A 281 -8.25 32.31 2.76
C SER A 281 -8.20 32.82 1.31
N GLY A 282 -8.53 31.98 0.33
CA GLY A 282 -8.76 32.34 -1.07
C GLY A 282 -10.02 31.70 -1.67
N TYR A 283 -10.86 31.06 -0.85
CA TYR A 283 -12.10 30.45 -1.28
C TYR A 283 -13.16 31.55 -1.44
N ASP A 284 -13.42 31.95 -2.69
CA ASP A 284 -14.57 32.75 -3.08
C ASP A 284 -15.67 31.82 -3.63
N PRO A 285 -16.76 31.56 -2.87
CA PRO A 285 -17.87 30.74 -3.35
C PRO A 285 -18.46 31.23 -4.68
N GLY A 286 -18.36 32.54 -4.97
CA GLY A 286 -18.89 33.16 -6.19
C GLY A 286 -18.12 32.84 -7.47
N GLN A 287 -16.84 32.44 -7.37
CA GLN A 287 -16.04 32.05 -8.53
C GLN A 287 -16.39 30.64 -9.03
N THR A 288 -16.76 29.73 -8.14
CA THR A 288 -17.05 28.32 -8.47
C THR A 288 -18.33 28.18 -9.30
N TYR A 289 -19.34 29.00 -9.02
CA TYR A 289 -20.60 29.03 -9.79
C TYR A 289 -20.41 29.48 -11.25
N ARG A 290 -19.38 30.30 -11.55
CA ARG A 290 -19.14 30.80 -12.92
C ARG A 290 -18.47 29.76 -13.81
N VAL A 291 -17.63 28.89 -13.25
CA VAL A 291 -16.92 27.84 -14.00
C VAL A 291 -17.83 26.64 -14.31
N ALA A 292 -18.72 26.28 -13.38
CA ALA A 292 -19.68 25.19 -13.59
C ALA A 292 -20.68 25.47 -14.73
N VAL A 293 -21.08 26.73 -14.92
CA VAL A 293 -22.01 27.14 -15.99
C VAL A 293 -21.31 27.17 -17.36
N GLN A 294 -20.02 27.49 -17.42
CA GLN A 294 -19.28 27.53 -18.69
C GLN A 294 -19.04 26.15 -19.32
N GLN A 295 -19.03 25.07 -18.53
CA GLN A 295 -18.89 23.70 -19.04
C GLN A 295 -20.22 23.06 -19.47
N SER A 296 -21.38 23.57 -19.02
CA SER A 296 -22.69 23.07 -19.44
C SER A 296 -23.26 23.76 -20.69
N THR A 297 -22.73 24.92 -21.07
CA THR A 297 -23.21 25.71 -22.22
C THR A 297 -22.27 25.70 -23.44
N GLY A 298 -21.18 24.91 -23.39
CA GLY A 298 -20.14 24.91 -24.42
C GLY A 298 -20.47 24.15 -25.72
N ASP A 299 -21.52 23.32 -25.73
CA ASP A 299 -21.82 22.41 -26.86
C ASP A 299 -23.12 22.72 -27.62
N VAL A 300 -23.74 23.89 -27.41
CA VAL A 300 -24.93 24.29 -28.20
C VAL A 300 -24.87 25.77 -28.59
N ALA A 301 -23.89 26.15 -29.40
CA ALA A 301 -23.86 27.47 -30.02
C ALA A 301 -23.07 27.47 -31.34
N SER A 302 -23.49 26.63 -32.28
CA SER A 302 -23.09 26.79 -33.68
C SER A 302 -24.16 26.25 -34.60
N GLU A 303 -25.27 26.95 -34.69
CA GLU A 303 -26.14 27.07 -35.87
C GLU A 303 -27.36 27.86 -35.43
N LEU A 304 -27.48 29.08 -35.94
CA LEU A 304 -28.73 29.69 -36.39
C LEU A 304 -28.37 31.06 -36.97
N ASP A 305 -28.13 31.00 -38.27
CA ASP A 305 -28.07 32.11 -39.20
C ASP A 305 -29.46 32.80 -39.29
N THR A 306 -29.40 34.09 -39.57
CA THR A 306 -30.51 35.06 -39.58
C THR A 306 -31.48 34.83 -40.75
N GLY A 307 -32.78 34.93 -40.52
CA GLY A 307 -33.79 34.94 -41.59
C GLY A 307 -35.23 35.17 -41.13
N GLU A 308 -35.64 36.44 -41.26
CA GLU A 308 -36.96 37.09 -41.43
C GLU A 308 -38.32 36.36 -41.24
N GLU A 309 -39.27 37.21 -40.84
CA GLU A 309 -40.71 37.08 -40.57
C GLU A 309 -41.55 36.31 -41.62
N SER A 310 -42.58 35.59 -41.14
CA SER A 310 -43.96 35.74 -41.64
C SER A 310 -44.98 35.08 -40.69
N ASP A 311 -46.03 35.84 -40.37
CA ASP A 311 -47.28 35.40 -39.76
C ASP A 311 -47.99 34.34 -40.62
N ASP A 312 -48.60 33.32 -39.99
CA ASP A 312 -49.84 32.73 -40.52
C ASP A 312 -50.62 31.94 -39.45
N ASP A 313 -51.94 32.00 -39.63
CA ASP A 313 -53.02 31.71 -38.69
C ASP A 313 -53.32 30.22 -38.40
N ASN A 314 -54.09 30.03 -37.31
CA ASN A 314 -55.24 29.12 -37.13
C ASN A 314 -55.14 27.74 -36.42
N VAL A 315 -55.69 27.70 -35.19
CA VAL A 315 -56.89 26.98 -34.66
C VAL A 315 -57.01 25.42 -34.72
N TYR A 316 -57.62 24.90 -33.63
CA TYR A 316 -58.30 23.60 -33.36
C TYR A 316 -57.42 22.51 -32.71
N ASP A 317 -57.87 21.68 -31.78
CA ASP A 317 -58.96 21.62 -30.77
C ASP A 317 -58.58 20.44 -29.84
N ASP A 318 -59.29 20.29 -28.72
CA ASP A 318 -59.23 19.17 -27.77
C ASP A 318 -59.12 17.75 -28.39
N ASP A 319 -58.35 16.84 -27.75
CA ASP A 319 -58.75 15.42 -27.58
C ASP A 319 -57.89 14.67 -26.52
N GLU A 320 -58.63 14.06 -25.60
CA GLU A 320 -58.40 12.97 -24.62
C GLU A 320 -57.03 12.24 -24.52
N TYR A 321 -56.55 12.09 -23.28
CA TYR A 321 -55.58 11.05 -22.88
C TYR A 321 -56.30 9.95 -22.05
N PRO A 322 -56.06 8.65 -22.30
CA PRO A 322 -56.62 7.59 -21.46
C PRO A 322 -55.75 7.29 -20.23
N GLU A 323 -56.41 6.91 -19.15
CA GLU A 323 -55.87 6.42 -17.87
C GLU A 323 -55.23 5.02 -18.02
N GLU A 324 -54.11 4.77 -17.34
CA GLU A 324 -53.64 3.41 -17.00
C GLU A 324 -53.23 3.34 -15.52
N GLU A 325 -53.46 2.15 -14.96
CA GLU A 325 -53.76 1.81 -13.56
C GLU A 325 -52.56 1.82 -12.59
N GLU A 326 -52.84 2.14 -11.33
CA GLU A 326 -51.94 1.96 -10.17
C GLU A 326 -52.08 0.53 -9.62
N GLU A 327 -50.98 -0.23 -9.52
CA GLU A 327 -50.89 -1.44 -8.68
C GLU A 327 -50.11 -1.12 -7.39
N GLU A 328 -50.82 -1.16 -6.26
CA GLU A 328 -50.26 -1.22 -4.90
C GLU A 328 -49.97 -2.69 -4.54
N GLU A 329 -48.77 -2.99 -4.03
CA GLU A 329 -48.50 -4.24 -3.29
C GLU A 329 -48.22 -3.94 -1.81
N GLU A 330 -48.98 -4.62 -0.95
CA GLU A 330 -49.07 -4.51 0.50
C GLU A 330 -47.83 -5.02 1.26
N GLU A 331 -47.45 -4.29 2.32
CA GLU A 331 -46.63 -4.79 3.43
C GLU A 331 -47.48 -5.59 4.43
N GLY A 332 -47.00 -6.77 4.86
CA GLY A 332 -47.63 -7.61 5.88
C GLY A 332 -46.62 -8.24 6.85
N ASP A 333 -46.89 -8.04 8.15
CA ASP A 333 -46.07 -8.23 9.35
C ASP A 333 -45.76 -9.69 9.80
N VAL A 334 -44.54 -9.86 10.34
CA VAL A 334 -44.07 -10.61 11.52
C VAL A 334 -44.89 -11.81 12.08
N GLN A 335 -44.27 -13.01 12.18
CA GLN A 335 -44.24 -13.78 13.46
C GLN A 335 -43.24 -14.96 13.57
N LYS A 336 -42.70 -15.06 14.79
CA LYS A 336 -41.88 -16.08 15.46
C LYS A 336 -42.14 -17.55 15.10
N MET A 337 -41.06 -18.37 15.07
CA MET A 337 -41.04 -19.69 15.72
C MET A 337 -39.60 -20.10 16.09
N ALA A 338 -39.41 -20.41 17.38
CA ALA A 338 -38.40 -21.32 17.87
C ALA A 338 -39.09 -22.64 18.25
N VAL A 339 -38.36 -23.78 18.20
CA VAL A 339 -38.38 -24.92 19.15
C VAL A 339 -38.10 -26.27 18.44
N SER A 340 -37.04 -26.96 18.93
CA SER A 340 -36.77 -28.42 18.91
C SER A 340 -36.56 -29.07 17.53
N SER A 341 -35.78 -30.12 17.30
CA SER A 341 -35.19 -31.24 18.06
C SER A 341 -34.09 -31.80 17.10
N SER A 342 -33.04 -32.54 17.44
CA SER A 342 -32.87 -33.67 18.33
C SER A 342 -31.37 -33.93 18.52
N ALA A 343 -31.00 -34.38 19.72
CA ALA A 343 -29.76 -35.09 19.97
C ALA A 343 -29.91 -36.57 19.56
N ASP A 344 -28.83 -37.20 19.11
CA ASP A 344 -28.42 -38.57 19.45
C ASP A 344 -26.99 -38.79 18.91
N MET A 345 -25.99 -38.93 19.79
CA MET A 345 -25.39 -40.21 20.24
C MET A 345 -24.70 -40.95 19.07
N LEU A 346 -23.37 -41.16 19.09
CA LEU A 346 -22.74 -42.19 19.93
C LEU A 346 -21.24 -41.92 20.12
N ALA A 347 -20.81 -41.96 21.37
CA ALA A 347 -19.45 -42.28 21.78
C ALA A 347 -19.24 -43.81 21.70
N SER A 348 -18.07 -44.25 21.25
CA SER A 348 -17.49 -45.52 21.70
C SER A 348 -15.96 -45.47 21.65
N SER A 349 -15.37 -45.63 22.82
CA SER A 349 -14.06 -46.22 23.13
C SER A 349 -14.34 -47.31 24.18
N PRO A 350 -13.41 -48.16 24.68
CA PRO A 350 -11.97 -48.35 24.40
C PRO A 350 -11.54 -49.86 24.32
N SER A 351 -10.24 -50.15 24.08
CA SER A 351 -9.45 -51.26 24.66
C SER A 351 -8.03 -51.20 24.08
N GLU A 352 -6.91 -51.02 24.80
CA GLU A 352 -6.25 -51.70 25.94
C GLU A 352 -5.42 -52.98 25.62
N ILE A 353 -4.10 -52.82 25.83
CA ILE A 353 -3.08 -53.69 26.45
C ILE A 353 -2.41 -54.85 25.66
N ASN A 354 -1.08 -54.71 25.47
CA ASN A 354 0.03 -55.61 25.90
C ASN A 354 1.33 -55.09 25.23
N GLY A 355 2.50 -54.88 25.84
CA GLY A 355 3.10 -55.48 27.03
C GLY A 355 4.26 -56.40 26.61
N ALA A 356 5.51 -55.92 26.62
CA ALA A 356 6.72 -56.74 26.84
C ALA A 356 8.01 -55.89 26.96
N SER A 357 8.63 -56.03 28.12
CA SER A 357 10.01 -55.67 28.49
C SER A 357 11.00 -56.70 27.92
N LEU A 358 12.29 -56.34 27.73
CA LEU A 358 13.46 -57.04 28.33
C LEU A 358 14.82 -56.45 27.86
N ASN A 359 15.52 -55.84 28.82
CA ASN A 359 16.91 -56.06 29.26
C ASN A 359 18.15 -56.13 28.33
N GLY A 360 19.18 -55.37 28.75
CA GLY A 360 20.61 -55.76 28.83
C GLY A 360 21.52 -55.15 27.75
N SER A 361 22.73 -54.62 28.00
CA SER A 361 23.57 -54.55 29.21
C SER A 361 24.73 -53.53 29.01
N LEU A 362 25.11 -52.86 30.11
CA LEU A 362 26.46 -52.46 30.61
C LEU A 362 27.69 -52.77 29.71
N ALA A 363 28.48 -51.78 29.23
CA ALA A 363 29.67 -51.09 29.84
C ALA A 363 31.03 -51.85 29.64
N PRO A 364 32.27 -51.29 29.80
CA PRO A 364 32.78 -49.89 29.75
C PRO A 364 34.18 -49.68 29.05
N ALA A 365 34.63 -48.40 29.00
CA ALA A 365 35.99 -47.84 29.20
C ALA A 365 37.22 -48.14 28.30
N ALA A 366 37.89 -47.06 27.83
CA ALA A 366 39.34 -46.77 27.85
C ALA A 366 39.64 -45.51 26.99
N THR A 367 39.88 -44.32 27.54
CA THR A 367 41.18 -43.68 27.94
C THR A 367 42.16 -43.30 26.83
N ALA A 368 42.65 -42.04 26.95
CA ALA A 368 43.85 -41.40 26.37
C ALA A 368 43.76 -41.00 24.88
N GLY A 369 44.15 -39.81 24.42
CA GLY A 369 44.82 -38.65 25.01
C GLY A 369 45.21 -37.70 23.87
N ASN A 370 44.85 -36.42 23.99
CA ASN A 370 45.56 -35.16 23.67
C ASN A 370 46.69 -35.10 22.60
N PRO A 371 47.11 -33.91 22.14
CA PRO A 371 46.44 -32.98 21.21
C PRO A 371 47.33 -32.64 19.99
N PHE A 372 46.78 -31.98 18.96
CA PHE A 372 47.35 -30.84 18.23
C PHE A 372 46.25 -30.13 17.44
#